data_AF-A0A8T4V3P8-F1
#
_entry.id   AF-A0A8T4V3P8-F1
#
_cell.length_a   1.000
_cell.length_b   1.000
_cell.length_c   1.000
_cell.angle_alpha   90.00
_cell.angle_beta   90.00
_cell.angle_gamma   90.00
#
_symmetry.space_group_name_H-M   'P 1'
#
loop_
_entity.id
_entity.type
_entity.pdbx_description
1 polymer ?
#
loop_
_entity_poly.entity_id
_entity_poly.type
_entity_poly.pdbx_seq_one_letter_code
_entity_poly.pdbx_strand_id
1 'polypeptide(L)'
;MFAVHGAQKFGIIGDGSIAGFATGMGLPLFLAIIAATVELVGGLAIALGVFVRYAAFFGAINMIVALILAHLPKGIAPWTNGGELASVYLVSMLLLLGYGKKVSN
;
A
#
# COMPACT_ATOMS: atom_id res chain seq x y z
N MET A 1 -5.69 -8.51 -0.16
CA MET A 1 -4.54 -8.36 -1.07
C MET A 1 -3.50 -7.36 -0.61
N PHE A 2 -3.86 -6.24 0.06
CA PHE A 2 -2.86 -5.29 0.59
C PHE A 2 -1.77 -5.96 1.47
N ALA A 3 -2.18 -6.81 2.43
CA ALA A 3 -1.24 -7.59 3.25
C ALA A 3 -0.36 -8.56 2.43
N VAL A 4 -0.92 -9.12 1.36
CA VAL A 4 -0.23 -10.06 0.46
C VAL A 4 0.87 -9.34 -0.31
N HIS A 5 0.62 -8.10 -0.79
CA HIS A 5 1.67 -7.29 -1.42
C HIS A 5 2.83 -6.98 -0.47
N GLY A 6 2.53 -6.68 0.80
CA GLY A 6 3.55 -6.50 1.82
C GLY A 6 4.35 -7.78 2.06
N ALA A 7 3.66 -8.92 2.25
CA ALA A 7 4.30 -10.23 2.44
C ALA A 7 5.19 -10.63 1.26
N GLN A 8 4.76 -10.36 0.03
CA GLN A 8 5.55 -10.61 -1.18
C GLN A 8 6.83 -9.77 -1.18
N LYS A 9 6.76 -8.49 -0.80
CA LYS A 9 7.95 -7.63 -0.71
C LYS A 9 8.94 -8.15 0.35
N PHE A 10 8.47 -8.72 1.45
CA PHE A 10 9.35 -9.35 2.44
C PHE A 10 9.88 -10.73 2.02
N GLY A 11 9.48 -11.27 0.87
CA GLY A 11 9.86 -12.63 0.45
C GLY A 11 9.22 -13.73 1.30
N ILE A 12 8.15 -13.42 2.04
CA ILE A 12 7.39 -14.41 2.82
C ILE A 12 6.58 -15.31 1.89
N ILE A 13 6.12 -14.74 0.77
CA ILE A 13 5.37 -15.44 -0.27
C ILE A 13 5.89 -15.03 -1.65
N GLY A 14 5.89 -15.98 -2.59
CA GLY A 14 6.40 -15.74 -3.94
C GLY A 14 7.90 -15.45 -3.97
N ASP A 15 8.33 -14.78 -5.03
CA ASP A 15 9.72 -14.48 -5.39
C ASP A 15 10.13 -13.01 -5.15
N GLY A 16 9.29 -12.25 -4.46
CA GLY A 16 9.56 -10.84 -4.19
C GLY A 16 10.68 -10.62 -3.17
N SER A 17 11.30 -9.43 -3.21
CA SER A 17 12.28 -9.01 -2.21
C SER A 17 12.21 -7.50 -1.97
N ILE A 18 12.54 -7.08 -0.74
CA ILE A 18 12.49 -5.67 -0.35
C ILE A 18 13.54 -4.86 -1.12
N ALA A 19 14.70 -5.47 -1.37
CA ALA A 19 15.74 -4.87 -2.20
C ALA A 19 15.28 -4.70 -3.65
N GLY A 20 14.63 -5.71 -4.24
CA GLY A 20 14.06 -5.62 -5.58
C GLY A 20 12.97 -4.56 -5.69
N PHE A 21 12.09 -4.47 -4.68
CA PHE A 21 11.07 -3.43 -4.60
C PHE A 21 11.68 -2.03 -4.48
N ALA A 22 12.68 -1.86 -3.61
CA ALA A 22 13.37 -0.58 -3.43
C ALA A 22 14.01 -0.10 -4.74
N THR A 23 14.79 -0.97 -5.39
CA THR A 23 15.43 -0.67 -6.67
C THR A 23 14.40 -0.38 -7.77
N GLY A 24 13.33 -1.19 -7.86
CA GLY A 24 12.29 -1.01 -8.87
C GLY A 24 11.50 0.29 -8.74
N MET A 25 11.38 0.83 -7.53
CA MET A 25 10.73 2.12 -7.26
C MET A 25 11.70 3.31 -7.15
N GLY A 26 13.02 3.07 -7.25
CA GLY A 26 14.02 4.10 -7.01
C GLY A 26 14.00 4.65 -5.57
N LEU A 27 13.59 3.84 -4.60
CA LEU A 27 13.47 4.23 -3.19
C LEU A 27 14.71 3.84 -2.37
N PRO A 28 15.11 4.65 -1.39
CA PRO A 28 15.96 4.19 -0.29
C PRO A 28 15.36 2.97 0.40
N LEU A 29 16.22 2.01 0.77
CA LEU A 29 15.80 0.74 1.38
C LEU A 29 14.90 0.92 2.61
N PHE A 30 15.18 1.91 3.45
CA PHE A 30 14.38 2.16 4.65
C PHE A 30 12.94 2.59 4.32
N LEU A 31 12.72 3.39 3.26
CA LEU A 31 11.38 3.76 2.80
C LEU A 31 10.64 2.55 2.21
N ALA A 32 11.35 1.70 1.48
CA ALA A 32 10.80 0.46 0.96
C ALA A 32 10.34 -0.50 2.08
N ILE A 33 11.13 -0.61 3.17
CA ILE A 33 10.76 -1.38 4.37
C ILE A 33 9.50 -0.79 5.02
N ILE A 34 9.43 0.53 5.18
CA ILE A 34 8.25 1.20 5.76
C ILE A 34 7.02 0.92 4.90
N ALA A 35 7.10 1.12 3.58
CA ALA A 35 6.01 0.88 2.66
C ALA A 35 5.53 -0.59 2.70
N ALA A 36 6.45 -1.55 2.66
CA ALA A 36 6.12 -2.98 2.75
C ALA A 36 5.48 -3.33 4.11
N THR A 37 5.96 -2.72 5.20
CA THR A 37 5.41 -2.92 6.55
C THR A 37 3.99 -2.37 6.66
N VAL A 38 3.74 -1.17 6.13
CA VAL A 38 2.40 -0.56 6.08
C VAL A 38 1.43 -1.45 5.29
N GLU A 39 1.87 -2.00 4.16
CA GLU A 39 1.05 -2.94 3.39
C GLU A 39 0.72 -4.21 4.18
N LEU A 40 1.74 -4.85 4.76
CA LEU A 40 1.60 -6.10 5.49
C LEU A 40 0.77 -5.91 6.78
N VAL A 41 1.28 -5.11 7.70
CA VAL A 41 0.70 -4.91 9.04
C VAL A 41 -0.60 -4.13 8.93
N GLY A 42 -0.65 -3.07 8.11
CA GLY A 42 -1.87 -2.31 7.89
C GLY A 42 -2.96 -3.14 7.22
N GLY A 43 -2.61 -3.97 6.24
CA GLY A 43 -3.54 -4.91 5.61
C GLY A 43 -4.11 -5.93 6.59
N LEU A 44 -3.27 -6.49 7.48
CA LEU A 44 -3.71 -7.40 8.55
C LEU A 44 -4.59 -6.68 9.58
N ALA A 45 -4.22 -5.47 9.99
CA ALA A 45 -4.99 -4.66 10.92
C ALA A 45 -6.40 -4.35 10.39
N ILE A 46 -6.50 -3.97 9.11
CA ILE A 46 -7.79 -3.78 8.42
C ILE A 46 -8.59 -5.08 8.38
N ALA A 47 -7.96 -6.20 8.01
CA ALA A 47 -8.65 -7.50 7.92
C ALA A 47 -9.19 -7.98 9.27
N LEU A 48 -8.44 -7.76 10.35
CA LEU A 48 -8.83 -8.13 11.72
C LEU A 48 -9.75 -7.09 12.38
N GLY A 49 -10.01 -5.95 11.72
CA GLY A 49 -10.85 -4.89 12.27
C GLY A 49 -10.24 -4.18 13.48
N VAL A 50 -8.91 -4.08 13.55
CA VAL A 50 -8.18 -3.37 14.63
C VAL A 50 -7.47 -2.14 14.06
N PHE A 51 -7.53 -1.00 14.76
CA PHE A 51 -6.89 0.25 14.33
C PHE A 51 -7.15 0.64 12.86
N VAL A 52 -8.34 0.28 12.33
CA VAL A 52 -8.66 0.33 10.89
C VAL A 52 -8.39 1.71 10.29
N ARG A 53 -8.78 2.78 11.00
CA ARG A 53 -8.58 4.15 10.53
C ARG A 53 -7.11 4.53 10.42
N TYR A 54 -6.27 4.14 11.38
CA TYR A 54 -4.83 4.40 11.32
C TYR A 54 -4.17 3.61 10.21
N ALA A 55 -4.50 2.31 10.09
CA ALA A 55 -4.00 1.47 9.01
C ALA A 55 -4.41 2.00 7.62
N ALA A 56 -5.66 2.46 7.48
CA ALA A 56 -6.18 3.06 6.26
C ALA A 56 -5.50 4.40 5.93
N PHE A 57 -5.22 5.25 6.93
CA PHE A 57 -4.50 6.51 6.73
C PHE A 57 -3.12 6.28 6.12
N PHE A 58 -2.31 5.42 6.73
CA PHE A 58 -0.98 5.12 6.20
C PHE A 58 -1.05 4.36 4.87
N GLY A 59 -2.03 3.46 4.71
CA GLY A 59 -2.28 2.77 3.45
C GLY A 59 -2.61 3.73 2.30
N ALA A 60 -3.41 4.77 2.55
CA ALA A 60 -3.75 5.80 1.58
C ALA A 60 -2.51 6.59 1.14
N ILE A 61 -1.66 7.00 2.08
CA ILE A 61 -0.38 7.65 1.77
C ILE A 61 0.47 6.75 0.87
N ASN A 62 0.55 5.46 1.21
CA ASN A 62 1.34 4.50 0.43
C ASN A 62 0.85 4.37 -1.02
N MET A 63 -0.48 4.37 -1.23
CA MET A 63 -1.07 4.32 -2.57
C MET A 63 -0.90 5.63 -3.35
N ILE A 64 -0.95 6.78 -2.69
CA ILE A 64 -0.62 8.07 -3.33
C ILE A 64 0.84 8.06 -3.82
N VAL A 65 1.77 7.62 -2.98
CA VAL A 65 3.19 7.50 -3.36
C VAL A 65 3.37 6.52 -4.52
N ALA A 66 2.69 5.37 -4.49
CA ALA A 66 2.73 4.41 -5.60
C ALA A 66 2.18 5.00 -6.90
N LEU A 67 1.05 5.71 -6.85
CA LEU A 67 0.49 6.39 -8.03
C LEU A 67 1.47 7.41 -8.61
N ILE A 68 2.17 8.18 -7.78
CA ILE A 68 3.12 9.19 -8.23
C ILE A 68 4.41 8.57 -8.76
N LEU A 69 5.00 7.61 -8.05
CA LEU A 69 6.33 7.10 -8.38
C LEU A 69 6.30 5.96 -9.40
N ALA A 70 5.32 5.06 -9.32
CA ALA A 70 5.28 3.84 -10.15
C ALA A 70 4.38 3.95 -11.38
N HIS A 71 3.40 4.85 -11.36
CA HIS A 71 2.35 4.91 -12.40
C HIS A 71 2.34 6.22 -13.19
N LEU A 72 2.43 7.39 -12.53
CA LEU A 72 2.41 8.69 -13.21
C LEU A 72 3.47 8.84 -14.32
N PRO A 73 4.71 8.33 -14.19
CA PRO A 73 5.71 8.40 -15.27
C PRO A 73 5.31 7.63 -16.54
N LYS A 74 4.36 6.70 -16.45
CA LYS A 74 3.85 5.89 -17.57
C LYS A 74 2.60 6.51 -18.22
N GLY A 75 2.09 7.62 -17.69
CA GLY A 75 0.89 8.31 -18.18
C GLY A 75 -0.04 8.74 -17.04
N ILE A 76 -0.98 9.65 -17.33
CA ILE A 76 -1.92 10.19 -16.33
C ILE A 76 -3.10 9.24 -16.08
N ALA A 77 -3.54 8.55 -17.13
CA ALA A 77 -4.71 7.70 -17.09
C ALA A 77 -4.43 6.35 -16.37
N PRO A 78 -5.14 6.04 -15.27
CA PRO A 78 -4.93 4.78 -14.52
C PRO A 78 -5.11 3.50 -15.35
N TRP A 79 -6.01 3.54 -16.34
CA TRP A 79 -6.31 2.42 -17.24
C TRP A 79 -5.23 2.15 -18.29
N THR A 80 -4.29 3.09 -18.51
CA THR A 80 -3.17 2.90 -19.45
C THR A 80 -1.82 2.77 -18.75
N ASN A 81 -1.67 3.31 -17.53
CA ASN A 81 -0.40 3.29 -16.79
C ASN A 81 -0.28 2.14 -15.76
N GLY A 82 -1.29 1.26 -15.70
CA GLY A 82 -1.37 0.14 -14.75
C GLY A 82 -1.74 0.54 -13.31
N GLY A 83 -2.12 1.79 -13.07
CA GLY A 83 -2.42 2.37 -11.77
C GLY A 83 -3.86 2.20 -11.31
N GLU A 84 -4.69 1.50 -12.10
CA GLU A 84 -6.09 1.23 -11.77
C GLU A 84 -6.23 0.56 -10.40
N LEU A 85 -5.47 -0.51 -10.13
CA LEU A 85 -5.53 -1.21 -8.85
C LEU A 85 -5.05 -0.34 -7.67
N ALA A 86 -4.00 0.45 -7.88
CA ALA A 86 -3.52 1.41 -6.88
C ALA A 86 -4.58 2.48 -6.57
N SER A 87 -5.33 2.92 -7.59
CA SER A 87 -6.43 3.87 -7.45
C SER A 87 -7.61 3.26 -6.67
N VAL A 88 -7.96 2.00 -6.96
CA VAL A 88 -8.99 1.26 -6.22
C VAL A 88 -8.59 1.09 -4.75
N TYR A 89 -7.33 0.75 -4.46
CA TYR A 89 -6.86 0.68 -3.08
C TYR A 89 -6.89 2.03 -2.40
N LEU A 90 -6.47 3.11 -3.07
CA LEU A 90 -6.56 4.45 -2.50
C LEU A 90 -8.00 4.80 -2.11
N VAL A 91 -8.96 4.62 -3.01
CA VAL A 91 -10.39 4.88 -2.73
C VAL A 91 -10.87 4.00 -1.57
N SER A 92 -10.49 2.73 -1.55
CA SER A 92 -10.84 1.81 -0.47
C SER A 92 -10.29 2.28 0.89
N MET A 93 -9.04 2.75 0.93
CA MET A 93 -8.43 3.29 2.14
C MET A 93 -9.11 4.58 2.60
N LEU A 94 -9.49 5.48 1.68
CA LEU A 94 -10.23 6.69 2.02
C LEU A 94 -11.62 6.37 2.60
N LEU A 95 -12.32 5.36 2.06
CA LEU A 95 -13.59 4.87 2.61
C LEU A 95 -13.38 4.27 4.01
N LEU A 96 -12.37 3.44 4.21
CA LEU A 96 -12.04 2.87 5.52
C LEU A 96 -11.59 3.94 6.53
N LEU A 97 -10.97 5.02 6.07
CA LEU A 97 -10.60 6.14 6.93
C LEU A 97 -11.85 6.87 7.46
N GLY A 98 -12.85 7.10 6.60
CA GLY A 98 -14.11 7.75 6.99
C GLY A 98 -15.04 6.85 7.80
N TYR A 99 -15.24 5.62 7.34
CA TYR A 99 -16.28 4.71 7.80
C TYR A 99 -15.78 3.50 8.59
N GLY A 100 -14.48 3.25 8.62
CA GLY A 100 -13.89 2.13 9.35
C GLY A 100 -14.07 2.26 10.87
N LYS A 101 -13.97 1.12 11.56
CA LYS A 101 -14.10 1.00 13.03
C LYS A 101 -13.22 2.03 13.72
N LYS A 102 -13.85 2.85 14.57
CA LYS A 102 -13.15 3.83 15.40
C LYS A 102 -12.30 3.08 16.43
N VAL A 103 -11.13 3.64 16.74
CA VAL A 103 -10.44 3.32 17.99
C VAL A 103 -11.30 3.97 19.06
N SER A 104 -11.77 3.17 20.03
CA SER A 104 -12.81 3.54 21.00
C SER A 104 -12.63 4.95 21.58
N ASN A 105 -13.74 5.68 21.73
CA ASN A 105 -13.82 6.84 22.63
C ASN A 105 -14.01 6.37 24.07
#